data_AF-A0AAV7KB32-F1
#
_entry.id   AF-A0AAV7KB32-F1
#
_cell.length_a   1.000
_cell.length_b   1.000
_cell.length_c   1.000
_cell.angle_alpha   90.00
_cell.angle_beta   90.00
_cell.angle_gamma   90.00
#
_symmetry.space_group_name_H-M   'P 1'
#
loop_
_entity.id
_entity.type
_entity.pdbx_description
1 polymer ?
#
loop_
_entity_poly.entity_id
_entity_poly.type
_entity_poly.pdbx_seq_one_letter_code
_entity_poly.pdbx_strand_id
1 'polypeptide(L)'
;MPFAIPRVWRESQNHQDDCYFCMVNIAKYRKVKGRRALTYPSIPSSIAPVPHSETLPVPKPPANLEFNTECEDSISSETSDTEEEYLQSTSADRHYPSKRELDT
;
A
#
# COMPACT_ATOMS: atom_id res chain seq x y z
N MET A 1 -21.88 3.24 1.03
CA MET A 1 -22.07 3.40 -0.42
C MET A 1 -21.47 2.17 -1.11
N PRO A 2 -22.27 1.30 -1.73
CA PRO A 2 -21.74 0.18 -2.49
C PRO A 2 -21.17 0.65 -3.83
N PHE A 3 -20.15 -0.05 -4.32
CA PHE A 3 -19.50 0.23 -5.60
C PHE A 3 -19.66 -0.98 -6.51
N ALA A 4 -19.87 -0.73 -7.79
CA ALA A 4 -19.78 -1.79 -8.80
C ALA A 4 -18.32 -2.18 -9.05
N ILE A 5 -17.43 -1.19 -9.03
CA ILE A 5 -15.99 -1.38 -9.19
C ILE A 5 -15.31 -0.66 -8.01
N PRO A 6 -14.54 -1.37 -7.17
CA PRO A 6 -13.79 -0.74 -6.09
C PRO A 6 -12.69 0.18 -6.64
N ARG A 7 -12.11 1.03 -5.79
CA ARG A 7 -10.92 1.82 -6.15
C ARG A 7 -9.79 0.86 -6.51
N VAL A 8 -9.22 1.04 -7.70
CA VAL A 8 -8.13 0.20 -8.20
C VAL A 8 -6.82 0.91 -7.99
N TRP A 9 -5.87 0.22 -7.37
CA TRP A 9 -4.49 0.69 -7.21
C TRP A 9 -3.61 -0.03 -8.22
N ARG A 10 -2.79 0.73 -8.94
CA ARG A 10 -1.82 0.21 -9.91
C ARG A 10 -0.44 0.79 -9.63
N GLU A 11 0.56 0.22 -10.25
CA GLU A 11 1.91 0.78 -10.25
C GLU A 11 1.91 2.15 -10.93
N SER A 12 2.50 3.15 -10.26
CA SER A 12 2.63 4.49 -10.81
C SER A 12 3.61 4.50 -11.97
N GLN A 13 3.22 5.12 -13.08
CA GLN A 13 4.10 5.27 -14.24
C GLN A 13 5.16 6.36 -14.03
N ASN A 14 4.87 7.34 -13.15
CA ASN A 14 5.82 8.37 -12.76
C ASN A 14 5.51 8.96 -11.37
N HIS A 15 6.47 9.68 -10.79
CA HIS A 15 6.35 10.28 -9.46
C HIS A 15 5.85 11.73 -9.42
N GLN A 16 5.68 12.39 -10.58
CA GLN A 16 5.29 13.79 -10.66
C GLN A 16 3.76 13.97 -10.64
N ASP A 17 3.03 13.22 -11.46
CA ASP A 17 1.58 13.36 -11.65
C ASP A 17 0.77 12.05 -11.61
N ASP A 18 1.44 10.90 -11.46
CA ASP A 18 0.79 9.59 -11.36
C ASP A 18 1.15 8.81 -10.09
N CYS A 19 1.78 9.43 -9.09
CA CYS A 19 2.05 8.76 -7.81
C CYS A 19 1.26 9.41 -6.69
N TYR A 20 0.22 8.73 -6.21
CA TYR A 20 -0.62 9.22 -5.10
C TYR A 20 0.20 9.62 -3.87
N PHE A 21 1.22 8.82 -3.52
CA PHE A 21 2.07 9.08 -2.36
C PHE A 21 2.95 10.33 -2.52
N CYS A 22 3.34 10.68 -3.74
CA CYS A 22 4.12 11.88 -4.04
C CYS A 22 3.22 13.12 -4.15
N MET A 23 2.06 12.99 -4.80
CA MET A 23 1.16 14.11 -5.06
C MET A 23 0.37 14.54 -3.82
N VAL A 24 -0.01 13.59 -2.96
CA VAL A 24 -0.81 13.87 -1.77
C VAL A 24 0.09 13.84 -0.54
N ASN A 25 0.14 14.96 0.18
CA ASN A 25 0.86 15.02 1.45
C ASN A 25 0.08 14.24 2.54
N ILE A 26 0.30 12.92 2.59
CA ILE A 26 -0.36 12.01 3.54
C ILE A 26 0.06 12.32 4.98
N ALA A 27 1.26 12.85 5.20
CA ALA A 27 1.76 13.19 6.53
C ALA A 27 0.87 14.21 7.24
N LYS A 28 0.27 15.15 6.50
CA LYS A 28 -0.73 16.10 7.01
C LYS A 28 -1.95 15.41 7.65
N TYR A 29 -2.28 14.20 7.22
CA TYR A 29 -3.47 13.46 7.62
C TYR A 29 -3.19 12.35 8.65
N ARG A 30 -1.97 12.28 9.20
CA ARG A 30 -1.58 11.24 10.19
C ARG A 30 -2.45 11.28 11.46
N LYS A 31 -2.94 12.46 11.85
CA LYS A 31 -3.82 12.62 13.03
C LYS A 31 -5.26 12.26 12.66
N VAL A 32 -5.97 11.58 13.57
CA VAL A 32 -7.36 11.11 13.37
C VAL A 32 -8.30 12.22 12.87
N LYS A 33 -8.17 13.44 13.40
CA LYS A 33 -8.99 14.60 13.04
C LYS A 33 -8.89 15.01 11.56
N GLY A 34 -7.79 14.68 10.88
CA GLY A 34 -7.56 15.03 9.47
C GLY A 34 -8.01 13.97 8.47
N ARG A 35 -8.09 12.69 8.87
CA ARG A 35 -8.30 11.57 7.93
C ARG A 35 -9.59 11.66 7.11
N ARG A 36 -10.64 12.28 7.66
CA ARG A 36 -11.92 12.49 6.96
C ARG A 36 -11.83 13.47 5.79
N ALA A 37 -10.86 14.39 5.82
CA ALA A 37 -10.62 15.36 4.76
C ALA A 37 -9.63 14.86 3.71
N LEU A 38 -9.09 13.64 3.86
CA LEU A 38 -8.17 13.05 2.90
C LEU A 38 -8.91 12.81 1.58
N THR A 39 -8.49 13.54 0.54
CA THR A 39 -9.03 13.39 -0.81
C THR A 39 -8.23 12.34 -1.57
N TYR A 40 -8.94 11.47 -2.29
CA TYR A 40 -8.35 10.48 -3.18
C TYR A 40 -8.62 10.90 -4.63
N PRO A 41 -7.68 11.61 -5.30
CA PRO A 41 -7.86 11.98 -6.70
C PRO A 41 -7.98 10.74 -7.58
N SER A 42 -8.57 10.91 -8.76
CA SER A 42 -8.58 9.88 -9.79
C SER A 42 -7.35 10.08 -10.67
N ILE A 43 -6.35 9.23 -10.50
CA ILE A 43 -5.12 9.19 -11.31
C ILE A 43 -4.94 7.78 -11.86
N PRO A 44 -4.13 7.56 -12.92
CA PRO A 44 -3.94 6.23 -13.51
C PRO A 44 -3.53 5.15 -12.49
N SER A 45 -2.70 5.48 -11.50
CA SER A 45 -2.27 4.60 -10.40
C SER A 45 -3.30 4.44 -9.28
N SER A 46 -4.32 5.29 -9.21
CA SER A 46 -5.39 5.25 -8.20
C SER A 46 -6.71 5.69 -8.82
N ILE A 47 -7.39 4.72 -9.44
CA ILE A 47 -8.61 4.96 -10.21
C ILE A 47 -9.79 5.04 -9.24
N ALA A 48 -10.61 6.09 -9.36
CA ALA A 48 -11.77 6.28 -8.50
C ALA A 48 -12.75 5.10 -8.55
N PRO A 49 -13.40 4.77 -7.42
CA PRO A 49 -14.41 3.73 -7.40
C PRO A 49 -15.61 4.15 -8.24
N VAL A 50 -16.26 3.18 -8.89
CA VAL A 50 -17.45 3.41 -9.71
C VAL A 50 -18.69 3.08 -8.88
N PRO A 51 -19.63 4.04 -8.71
CA PRO A 51 -20.87 3.77 -7.99
C PRO A 51 -21.71 2.72 -8.72
N HIS A 52 -22.49 1.96 -7.97
CA HIS A 52 -23.43 1.02 -8.55
C HIS A 52 -24.60 1.74 -9.24
N SER A 53 -25.17 1.07 -10.22
CA SER A 53 -26.38 1.47 -10.96
C SER A 53 -27.12 0.22 -11.43
N GLU A 54 -28.29 0.38 -12.05
CA GLU A 54 -29.00 -0.75 -12.67
C GLU A 54 -28.16 -1.46 -13.74
N THR A 55 -27.29 -0.70 -14.42
CA THR A 55 -26.37 -1.24 -15.43
C THR A 55 -25.08 -1.81 -14.84
N LEU A 56 -24.72 -1.42 -13.62
CA LEU A 56 -23.51 -1.83 -12.92
C LEU A 56 -23.88 -2.31 -11.50
N PRO A 57 -24.34 -3.56 -11.34
CA PRO A 57 -24.74 -4.08 -10.04
C PRO A 57 -23.52 -4.30 -9.14
N VAL A 58 -23.80 -4.48 -7.84
CA VAL A 58 -22.76 -4.85 -6.87
C VAL A 58 -22.22 -6.24 -7.20
N PRO A 59 -20.89 -6.43 -7.33
CA PRO A 59 -20.31 -7.73 -7.64
C PRO A 59 -20.62 -8.74 -6.53
N LYS A 60 -21.00 -9.95 -6.93
CA LYS A 60 -21.22 -11.07 -6.00
C LYS A 60 -19.88 -11.80 -5.76
N PRO A 61 -19.62 -12.28 -4.54
CA PRO A 61 -18.47 -13.13 -4.27
C PRO A 61 -18.47 -14.37 -5.19
N PRO A 62 -17.29 -14.86 -5.63
CA PRO A 62 -17.17 -16.14 -6.30
C PRO A 62 -17.81 -17.28 -5.50
N ALA A 63 -18.53 -18.18 -6.16
CA ALA A 63 -19.27 -19.27 -5.51
C ALA A 63 -18.37 -20.32 -4.82
N ASN A 64 -17.11 -20.46 -5.27
CA ASN A 64 -16.18 -21.49 -4.81
C ASN A 64 -14.92 -20.89 -4.14
N LEU A 65 -15.07 -19.84 -3.34
CA LEU A 65 -14.00 -19.41 -2.45
C LEU A 65 -13.98 -20.34 -1.24
N GLU A 66 -13.27 -21.46 -1.35
CA GLU A 66 -12.81 -22.20 -0.17
C GLU A 66 -11.78 -21.31 0.53
N PHE A 67 -12.25 -20.52 1.49
CA PHE A 67 -11.37 -19.79 2.39
C PHE A 67 -10.76 -20.83 3.32
N ASN A 68 -9.54 -21.29 3.03
CA ASN A 68 -8.78 -22.10 3.98
C ASN A 68 -8.63 -21.29 5.26
N THR A 69 -9.43 -21.64 6.27
CA THR A 69 -9.41 -21.06 7.62
C THR A 69 -8.23 -21.55 8.46
N GLU A 70 -7.24 -22.19 7.86
CA GLU A 70 -6.04 -22.65 8.55
C GLU A 70 -4.97 -21.55 8.47
N CYS A 71 -5.20 -20.47 9.20
CA CYS A 71 -4.12 -19.61 9.67
C CYS A 71 -3.69 -20.11 11.06
N GLU A 72 -2.98 -21.24 11.08
CA GLU A 72 -2.17 -21.58 12.23
C GLU A 72 -0.94 -20.67 12.22
N ASP A 73 -1.06 -19.60 12.99
CA ASP A 73 0.03 -18.70 13.38
C ASP A 73 1.06 -19.49 14.20
N SER A 74 1.94 -20.20 13.50
CA SER A 74 3.13 -20.83 14.06
C SER A 74 4.34 -20.24 13.35
N ILE A 75 4.73 -19.04 13.79
CA ILE A 75 6.09 -18.53 13.58
C ILE A 75 7.02 -19.44 14.39
N SER A 76 7.49 -20.54 13.77
CA SER A 76 8.63 -21.28 14.30
C SER A 76 9.89 -20.50 13.93
N SER A 77 10.54 -19.96 14.96
CA SER A 77 11.83 -19.31 14.84
C SER A 77 12.91 -20.39 14.69
N GLU A 78 13.18 -20.81 13.47
CA GLU A 78 14.34 -21.64 13.13
C GLU A 78 15.28 -20.79 12.27
N THR A 79 16.26 -20.14 12.90
CA THR A 79 17.37 -19.50 12.18
C THR A 79 18.27 -20.60 11.64
N SER A 80 18.26 -20.81 10.33
CA SER A 80 19.31 -21.55 9.62
C SER A 80 19.87 -20.63 8.55
N ASP A 81 20.99 -19.99 8.89
CA ASP A 81 21.84 -19.30 7.92
C ASP A 81 22.26 -20.30 6.84
N THR A 82 21.80 -20.07 5.62
CA THR A 82 22.50 -20.52 4.42
C THR A 82 22.71 -19.29 3.56
N GLU A 83 23.92 -18.77 3.66
CA GLU A 83 24.50 -17.68 2.90
C GLU A 83 24.60 -18.04 1.41
N GLU A 84 23.55 -17.78 0.63
CA GLU A 84 23.70 -17.66 -0.83
C GLU A 84 24.14 -16.22 -1.17
N GLU A 85 25.37 -16.14 -1.66
CA GLU A 85 26.11 -14.97 -2.10
C GLU A 85 25.36 -14.21 -3.21
N TYR A 86 24.53 -13.23 -2.84
CA TYR A 86 24.09 -12.19 -3.76
C TYR A 86 25.10 -11.05 -3.73
N LEU A 87 25.84 -10.86 -4.83
CA LEU A 87 26.84 -9.80 -4.97
C LEU A 87 26.20 -8.41 -4.81
N GLN A 88 26.27 -7.91 -3.57
CA GLN A 88 25.95 -6.55 -3.17
C GLN A 88 26.97 -5.61 -3.84
N SER A 89 26.53 -4.87 -4.86
CA SER A 89 27.33 -3.77 -5.41
C SER A 89 27.65 -2.78 -4.28
N THR A 90 28.93 -2.68 -3.94
CA THR A 90 29.42 -1.85 -2.86
C THR A 90 29.32 -0.37 -3.24
N SER A 91 28.42 0.36 -2.58
CA SER A 91 28.58 1.80 -2.39
C SER A 91 28.41 2.08 -0.89
N ALA A 92 29.48 1.80 -0.16
CA ALA A 92 29.65 2.24 1.20
C ALA A 92 29.71 3.78 1.21
N ASP A 93 28.58 4.43 1.49
CA ASP A 93 28.46 5.46 2.54
C ASP A 93 27.03 6.01 2.55
N ARG A 94 26.17 5.46 3.42
CA ARG A 94 24.96 6.15 3.87
C ARG A 94 24.92 6.07 5.38
N HIS A 95 25.69 6.94 6.02
CA HIS A 95 25.55 7.19 7.44
C HIS A 95 24.16 7.80 7.69
N TYR A 96 23.26 7.02 8.29
CA TYR A 96 21.94 7.51 8.70
C TYR A 96 22.06 8.00 10.14
N PRO A 97 21.93 9.32 10.40
CA PRO A 97 22.13 9.84 11.74
C PRO A 97 21.03 9.33 12.68
N SER A 98 21.43 8.98 13.90
CA SER A 98 20.51 8.51 14.91
C SER A 98 19.70 9.68 15.47
N LYS A 99 18.49 9.42 15.99
CA LYS A 99 17.63 10.47 16.58
C LYS A 99 18.30 11.36 17.63
N ARG A 100 19.37 10.88 18.28
CA ARG A 100 20.12 11.65 19.28
C ARG A 100 20.97 12.77 18.67
N GLU A 101 21.24 12.72 17.36
CA GLU A 101 22.09 13.69 16.65
C GLU A 101 21.28 14.84 16.04
N LEU A 102 19.95 14.78 16.07
CA LEU A 102 19.06 15.79 15.51
C LEU A 102 18.51 16.79 16.54
N ASP A 103 18.75 16.56 17.83
CA ASP A 103 18.23 17.37 18.94
C ASP A 103 19.33 18.24 19.59
N THR A 104 20.30 18.74 18.81
CA THR A 104 21.30 19.74 19.26
C THR A 104 21.04 21.11 18.65
#